data_AF-A0A3B8KRE9-F1
#
_entry.id   AF-A0A3B8KRE9-F1
#
_cell.length_a   1.000
_cell.length_b   1.000
_cell.length_c   1.000
_cell.angle_alpha   90.00
_cell.angle_beta   90.00
_cell.angle_gamma   90.00
#
_symmetry.space_group_name_H-M   'P 1'
#
loop_
_entity.id
_entity.type
_entity.pdbx_description
1 polymer ?
#
loop_
_entity_poly.entity_id
_entity_poly.type
_entity_poly.pdbx_seq_one_letter_code
_entity_poly.pdbx_strand_id
1 'polypeptide(L)'
;MLDVKASAVILEQDVNEALLVKQFGNDDEHWHDLSLDFREGGIYARGYYLAQFIFKFDILLEMEGSFAVRHGQEIWLDDYKVRVNKVDVPDGLTQRAISRIQPVIDLGEFPFPLVLDSIIQEEDRVVIKSRLEPKPFEGRTYTFKRK
;
A
#
# COMPACT_ATOMS: atom_id res chain seq x y z
N MET A 1 17.49 -7.74 -22.48
CA MET A 1 17.30 -6.81 -21.35
C MET A 1 15.94 -6.17 -21.56
N LEU A 2 14.98 -6.39 -20.65
CA LEU A 2 13.63 -5.79 -20.76
C LEU A 2 13.74 -4.28 -20.52
N ASP A 3 13.26 -3.48 -21.48
CA ASP A 3 13.33 -2.02 -21.46
C ASP A 3 12.27 -1.49 -20.50
N VAL A 4 12.68 -0.88 -19.38
CA VAL A 4 11.76 -0.32 -18.37
C VAL A 4 11.45 1.11 -18.79
N LYS A 5 10.16 1.40 -19.00
CA LYS A 5 9.73 2.68 -19.57
C LYS A 5 9.27 3.68 -18.52
N ALA A 6 8.70 3.20 -17.42
CA ALA A 6 8.46 3.97 -16.21
C ALA A 6 8.68 3.10 -14.97
N SER A 7 9.11 3.73 -13.88
CA SER A 7 9.27 3.09 -12.59
C SER A 7 8.78 4.02 -11.48
N ALA A 8 7.98 3.49 -10.57
CA ALA A 8 7.66 4.11 -9.30
C ALA A 8 8.34 3.31 -8.18
N VAL A 9 8.84 4.02 -7.18
CA VAL A 9 9.44 3.42 -5.98
C VAL A 9 8.68 3.97 -4.79
N ILE A 10 8.20 3.07 -3.95
CA ILE A 10 7.56 3.39 -2.68
C ILE A 10 8.51 2.92 -1.59
N LEU A 11 9.01 3.86 -0.78
CA LEU A 11 9.88 3.52 0.33
C LEU A 11 9.05 3.15 1.56
N GLU A 12 9.53 2.22 2.37
CA GLU A 12 8.92 1.91 3.66
C GLU A 12 8.77 3.15 4.52
N GLN A 13 9.79 4.01 4.52
CA GLN A 13 9.79 5.27 5.26
C GLN A 13 8.62 6.16 4.83
N ASP A 14 8.37 6.32 3.53
CA ASP A 14 7.27 7.15 3.02
C ASP A 14 5.91 6.64 3.50
N VAL A 15 5.74 5.30 3.52
CA VAL A 15 4.51 4.66 4.03
C VAL A 15 4.35 4.92 5.52
N ASN A 16 5.39 4.69 6.31
CA ASN A 16 5.34 4.90 7.75
C ASN A 16 5.12 6.37 8.12
N GLU A 17 5.73 7.31 7.40
CA GLU A 17 5.46 8.74 7.58
C GLU A 17 3.98 9.08 7.27
N ALA A 18 3.43 8.53 6.19
CA ALA A 18 2.00 8.70 5.87
C ALA A 18 1.08 8.09 6.94
N LEU A 19 1.45 6.93 7.50
CA LEU A 19 0.72 6.29 8.59
C LEU A 19 0.77 7.11 9.88
N LEU A 20 1.91 7.73 10.19
CA LEU A 20 2.04 8.65 11.33
C LEU A 20 1.14 9.88 11.15
N VAL A 21 1.15 10.50 9.97
CA VAL A 21 0.26 11.65 9.68
C VAL A 21 -1.21 11.26 9.84
N LYS A 22 -1.61 10.05 9.45
CA LYS A 22 -2.97 9.56 9.69
C LYS A 22 -3.29 9.32 11.17
N GLN A 23 -2.35 8.79 11.95
CA GLN A 23 -2.53 8.60 13.41
C GLN A 23 -2.72 9.92 14.16
N PHE A 24 -2.04 10.98 13.74
CA PHE A 24 -2.08 12.29 14.39
C PHE A 24 -3.01 13.30 13.69
N GLY A 25 -3.63 12.93 12.57
CA GLY A 25 -4.70 13.69 11.94
C GLY A 25 -5.98 13.56 12.76
N ASN A 26 -6.86 14.58 12.71
CA ASN A 26 -8.13 14.65 13.46
C ASN A 26 -9.16 13.52 13.18
N ASP A 27 -8.80 12.48 12.42
CA ASP A 27 -9.76 11.55 11.83
C ASP A 27 -9.91 10.21 12.56
N ASP A 28 -9.00 9.78 13.45
CA ASP A 28 -9.17 8.46 14.11
C ASP A 28 -8.36 8.27 15.42
N GLU A 29 -8.84 8.82 16.55
CA GLU A 29 -8.22 8.70 17.90
C GLU A 29 -8.11 7.25 18.42
N HIS A 30 -8.69 6.28 17.70
CA HIS A 30 -8.68 4.87 18.08
C HIS A 30 -7.44 4.12 17.61
N TRP A 31 -6.69 4.63 16.63
CA TRP A 31 -5.53 3.92 16.08
C TRP A 31 -4.22 4.53 16.59
N HIS A 32 -3.29 3.66 16.99
CA HIS A 32 -1.94 4.10 17.34
C HIS A 32 -0.89 3.03 17.04
N ASP A 33 0.37 3.47 16.99
CA ASP A 33 1.55 2.67 16.70
C ASP A 33 1.41 1.84 15.40
N LEU A 34 0.77 2.42 14.38
CA LEU A 34 0.73 1.81 13.06
C LEU A 34 2.13 1.80 12.48
N SER A 35 2.54 0.65 11.96
CA SER A 35 3.79 0.51 11.22
C SER A 35 3.63 -0.52 10.12
N LEU A 36 4.41 -0.31 9.06
CA LEU A 36 4.57 -1.25 7.97
C LEU A 36 6.06 -1.55 7.79
N ASP A 37 6.36 -2.82 7.56
CA ASP A 37 7.68 -3.39 7.38
C ASP A 37 7.67 -4.14 6.04
N PHE A 38 8.46 -3.67 5.07
CA PHE A 38 8.71 -4.34 3.81
C PHE A 38 9.73 -5.46 4.02
N ARG A 39 9.47 -6.61 3.42
CA ARG A 39 10.33 -7.79 3.54
C ARG A 39 10.53 -8.40 2.18
N GLU A 40 11.60 -9.17 1.99
CA GLU A 40 11.76 -9.93 0.76
C GLU A 40 10.53 -10.82 0.51
N GLY A 41 9.82 -10.55 -0.58
CA GLY A 41 8.61 -11.29 -0.98
C GLY A 41 7.33 -10.96 -0.21
N GLY A 42 7.30 -9.94 0.65
CA GLY A 42 6.05 -9.58 1.33
C GLY A 42 6.08 -8.28 2.13
N ILE A 43 4.98 -8.08 2.86
CA ILE A 43 4.80 -7.02 3.83
C ILE A 43 4.42 -7.60 5.18
N TYR A 44 4.74 -6.85 6.21
CA TYR A 44 4.21 -7.02 7.54
C TYR A 44 3.69 -5.68 8.05
N ALA A 45 2.39 -5.58 8.32
CA ALA A 45 1.79 -4.41 8.91
C ALA A 45 1.28 -4.72 10.32
N ARG A 46 1.38 -3.75 11.22
CA ARG A 46 0.84 -3.87 12.57
C ARG A 46 0.28 -2.54 13.06
N GLY A 47 -0.58 -2.61 14.06
CA GLY A 47 -1.13 -1.44 14.73
C GLY A 47 -1.98 -1.83 15.93
N TYR A 48 -2.31 -0.86 16.77
CA TYR A 48 -3.25 -1.06 17.87
C TYR A 48 -4.52 -0.27 17.64
N TYR A 49 -5.64 -0.91 17.95
CA TYR A 49 -6.96 -0.29 17.98
C TYR A 49 -7.48 -0.21 19.42
N LEU A 50 -7.69 1.01 19.91
CA LEU A 50 -8.24 1.31 21.22
C LEU A 50 -9.75 1.14 21.21
N ALA A 51 -10.21 -0.04 21.63
CA ALA A 51 -11.62 -0.33 21.80
C ALA A 51 -12.16 0.25 23.11
N GLN A 52 -13.34 0.87 23.04
CA GLN A 52 -14.05 1.42 24.19
C GLN A 52 -15.40 0.74 24.34
N PHE A 53 -15.59 -0.04 25.40
CA PHE A 53 -16.88 -0.66 25.71
C PHE A 53 -17.33 -0.30 27.13
N ILE A 54 -16.76 -0.96 28.14
CA ILE A 54 -16.93 -0.61 29.57
C ILE A 54 -15.59 -0.14 30.17
N PHE A 55 -14.49 -0.62 29.60
CA PHE A 55 -13.11 -0.22 29.87
C PHE A 55 -12.39 -0.03 28.52
N LYS A 56 -11.28 0.71 28.54
CA LYS A 56 -10.39 0.90 27.40
C LYS A 56 -9.43 -0.29 27.31
N PHE A 57 -9.30 -0.89 26.13
CA PHE A 57 -8.32 -1.94 25.89
C PHE A 57 -7.77 -1.87 24.47
N ASP A 58 -6.47 -2.17 24.34
CA ASP A 58 -5.78 -2.18 23.06
C ASP A 58 -5.91 -3.53 22.39
N ILE A 59 -6.32 -3.52 21.14
CA ILE A 59 -6.38 -4.68 20.26
C ILE A 59 -5.21 -4.60 19.31
N LEU A 60 -4.25 -5.53 19.42
CA LEU A 60 -3.17 -5.65 18.44
C LEU A 60 -3.73 -6.27 17.16
N LEU A 61 -3.57 -5.56 16.05
CA LEU A 61 -3.86 -6.03 14.71
C LEU A 61 -2.55 -6.20 13.95
N GLU A 62 -2.39 -7.35 13.32
CA GLU A 62 -1.22 -7.71 12.53
C GLU A 62 -1.69 -8.28 11.19
N MET A 63 -0.98 -7.97 10.12
CA MET A 63 -1.22 -8.50 8.79
C MET A 63 0.11 -8.82 8.13
N GLU A 64 0.16 -9.97 7.46
CA GLU A 64 1.23 -10.30 6.52
C GLU A 64 0.63 -10.63 5.17
N GLY A 65 1.37 -10.42 4.09
CA GLY A 65 0.93 -10.73 2.74
C GLY A 65 1.93 -10.25 1.69
N SER A 66 1.54 -10.30 0.43
CA SER A 66 2.33 -9.81 -0.69
C SER A 66 1.52 -8.82 -1.54
N PHE A 67 2.15 -8.23 -2.54
CA PHE A 67 1.46 -7.37 -3.51
C PHE A 67 1.39 -8.02 -4.89
N ALA A 68 0.24 -7.87 -5.54
CA ALA A 68 0.03 -8.29 -6.92
C ALA A 68 -0.54 -7.16 -7.78
N VAL A 69 -0.11 -7.12 -9.03
CA VAL A 69 -0.72 -6.26 -10.06
C VAL A 69 -1.99 -6.92 -10.57
N ARG A 70 -3.11 -6.19 -10.54
CA ARG A 70 -4.36 -6.59 -11.20
C ARG A 70 -4.80 -5.47 -12.14
N HIS A 71 -5.53 -5.86 -13.18
CA HIS A 71 -6.09 -4.94 -14.19
C HIS A 71 -5.08 -3.97 -14.84
N GLY A 72 -3.77 -4.25 -14.75
CA GLY A 72 -2.69 -3.44 -15.32
C GLY A 72 -2.47 -2.06 -14.68
N GLN A 73 -3.22 -1.69 -13.63
CA GLN A 73 -3.09 -0.37 -12.99
C GLN A 73 -3.35 -0.39 -11.47
N GLU A 74 -3.79 -1.54 -10.95
CA GLU A 74 -4.16 -1.68 -9.54
C GLU A 74 -3.13 -2.55 -8.82
N ILE A 75 -2.82 -2.15 -7.59
CA ILE A 75 -2.00 -2.93 -6.67
C ILE A 75 -2.91 -3.49 -5.59
N TRP A 76 -2.88 -4.81 -5.46
CA TRP A 76 -3.73 -5.56 -4.54
C TRP A 76 -2.87 -6.24 -3.48
N LEU A 77 -3.41 -6.35 -2.26
CA LEU A 77 -2.89 -7.33 -1.30
C LEU A 77 -3.24 -8.73 -1.79
N ASP A 78 -2.25 -9.61 -1.84
CA ASP A 78 -2.39 -11.02 -2.21
C ASP A 78 -1.79 -11.91 -1.12
N ASP A 79 -2.18 -13.20 -1.09
CA ASP A 79 -1.67 -14.21 -0.15
C ASP A 79 -1.55 -13.73 1.32
N TYR A 80 -2.58 -13.06 1.82
CA TYR A 80 -2.54 -12.38 3.12
C TYR A 80 -3.12 -13.20 4.27
N LYS A 81 -2.59 -12.95 5.48
CA LYS A 81 -3.14 -13.42 6.75
C LYS A 81 -3.29 -12.26 7.71
N VAL A 82 -4.34 -12.31 8.52
CA VAL A 82 -4.63 -11.29 9.54
C VAL A 82 -4.67 -11.97 10.91
N ARG A 83 -4.06 -11.33 11.90
CA ARG A 83 -4.01 -11.76 13.29
C ARG A 83 -4.57 -10.67 14.19
N VAL A 84 -5.37 -11.08 15.16
CA VAL A 84 -5.90 -10.23 16.24
C VAL A 84 -5.33 -10.75 17.55
N ASN A 85 -4.58 -9.93 18.28
CA ASN A 85 -3.90 -10.34 19.51
C ASN A 85 -3.10 -11.64 19.32
N LYS A 86 -2.37 -11.75 18.20
CA LYS A 86 -1.56 -12.91 17.79
C LYS A 86 -2.35 -14.19 17.47
N VAL A 87 -3.67 -14.10 17.33
CA VAL A 87 -4.54 -15.21 16.94
C VAL A 87 -5.00 -15.01 15.51
N ASP A 88 -4.82 -16.02 14.67
CA ASP A 88 -5.24 -15.99 13.27
C ASP A 88 -6.76 -15.78 13.16
N VAL A 89 -7.15 -14.84 12.31
CA VAL A 89 -8.54 -14.57 11.99
C VAL A 89 -8.98 -15.53 10.87
N PRO A 90 -10.15 -16.19 10.99
CA PRO A 90 -10.67 -17.07 9.95
C PRO A 90 -10.74 -16.40 8.57
N ASP A 91 -10.33 -17.11 7.52
CA ASP A 91 -10.18 -16.58 6.16
C ASP A 91 -11.42 -15.82 5.65
N GLY A 92 -12.63 -16.31 5.95
CA GLY A 92 -13.87 -15.66 5.53
C GLY A 92 -14.12 -14.29 6.17
N LEU A 93 -13.60 -14.04 7.38
CA LEU A 93 -13.64 -12.74 8.04
C LEU A 93 -12.52 -11.84 7.50
N THR A 94 -11.32 -12.41 7.35
CA THR A 94 -10.15 -11.74 6.76
C THR A 94 -10.47 -11.18 5.38
N GLN A 95 -11.05 -12.01 4.49
CA GLN A 95 -11.42 -11.60 3.14
C GLN A 95 -12.45 -10.46 3.11
N ARG A 96 -13.45 -10.49 3.99
CA ARG A 96 -14.48 -9.44 4.10
C ARG A 96 -13.94 -8.11 4.62
N ALA A 97 -12.94 -8.17 5.50
CA ALA A 97 -12.30 -6.97 6.03
C ALA A 97 -11.41 -6.35 4.95
N ILE A 98 -10.54 -7.15 4.33
CA ILE A 98 -9.57 -6.71 3.34
C ILE A 98 -10.25 -6.27 2.03
N SER A 99 -11.35 -6.89 1.60
CA SER A 99 -12.04 -6.51 0.36
C SER A 99 -12.51 -5.06 0.31
N ARG A 100 -12.62 -4.39 1.47
CA ARG A 100 -13.06 -2.98 1.56
C ARG A 100 -11.95 -1.98 1.28
N ILE A 101 -10.69 -2.40 1.44
CA ILE A 101 -9.51 -1.56 1.21
C ILE A 101 -8.81 -1.89 -0.10
N GLN A 102 -9.36 -2.85 -0.87
CA GLN A 102 -8.84 -3.24 -2.16
C GLN A 102 -9.46 -2.39 -3.27
N PRO A 103 -8.69 -2.01 -4.29
CA PRO A 103 -7.23 -2.09 -4.36
C PRO A 103 -6.57 -1.15 -3.34
N VAL A 104 -5.38 -1.51 -2.83
CA VAL A 104 -4.66 -0.64 -1.89
C VAL A 104 -4.06 0.59 -2.56
N ILE A 105 -3.75 0.48 -3.86
CA ILE A 105 -3.35 1.59 -4.71
C ILE A 105 -4.04 1.41 -6.06
N ASP A 106 -4.75 2.45 -6.51
CA ASP A 106 -5.31 2.53 -7.86
C ASP A 106 -4.58 3.64 -8.63
N LEU A 107 -3.80 3.26 -9.64
CA LEU A 107 -3.11 4.21 -10.51
C LEU A 107 -3.97 4.66 -11.71
N GLY A 108 -5.22 4.21 -11.83
CA GLY A 108 -6.17 4.74 -12.81
C GLY A 108 -6.48 6.23 -12.57
N GLU A 109 -6.41 6.68 -11.31
CA GLU A 109 -6.54 8.09 -10.91
C GLU A 109 -5.25 8.90 -11.12
N PHE A 110 -4.14 8.24 -11.46
CA PHE A 110 -2.87 8.92 -11.71
C PHE A 110 -2.94 9.68 -13.05
N PRO A 111 -2.42 10.91 -13.14
CA PRO A 111 -2.60 11.75 -14.34
C PRO A 111 -1.87 11.23 -15.59
N PHE A 112 -1.08 10.16 -15.47
CA PHE A 112 -0.35 9.55 -16.58
C PHE A 112 -0.90 8.14 -16.84
N PRO A 113 -1.18 7.78 -18.11
CA PRO A 113 -1.70 6.45 -18.44
C PRO A 113 -0.57 5.41 -18.35
N LEU A 114 -0.45 4.79 -17.18
CA LEU A 114 0.54 3.75 -16.90
C LEU A 114 -0.07 2.36 -17.08
N VAL A 115 0.73 1.42 -17.58
CA VAL A 115 0.40 -0.01 -17.55
C VAL A 115 1.45 -0.73 -16.73
N LEU A 116 1.08 -1.08 -15.50
CA LEU A 116 1.87 -1.86 -14.57
C LEU A 116 2.08 -3.27 -15.10
N ASP A 117 3.31 -3.74 -14.99
CA ASP A 117 3.70 -5.07 -15.43
C ASP A 117 4.26 -5.92 -14.28
N SER A 118 5.08 -5.33 -13.41
CA SER A 118 5.71 -6.08 -12.33
C SER A 118 5.83 -5.25 -11.06
N ILE A 119 5.70 -5.94 -9.93
CA ILE A 119 6.08 -5.46 -8.61
C ILE A 119 7.32 -6.25 -8.18
N ILE A 120 8.35 -5.54 -7.74
CA ILE A 120 9.54 -6.10 -7.12
C ILE A 120 9.54 -5.61 -5.69
N GLN A 121 9.55 -6.55 -4.75
CA GLN A 121 9.51 -6.26 -3.33
C GLN A 121 10.87 -6.54 -2.73
N GLU A 122 11.49 -5.51 -2.18
CA GLU A 122 12.80 -5.53 -1.54
C GLU A 122 12.62 -5.22 -0.04
N GLU A 123 13.69 -5.35 0.75
CA GLU A 123 13.63 -5.20 2.22
C GLU A 123 13.22 -3.79 2.71
N ASP A 124 13.35 -2.75 1.89
CA ASP A 124 13.05 -1.36 2.32
C ASP A 124 12.14 -0.61 1.35
N ARG A 125 11.72 -1.26 0.27
CA ARG A 125 10.98 -0.63 -0.82
C ARG A 125 10.17 -1.60 -1.66
N VAL A 126 9.19 -1.03 -2.33
CA VAL A 126 8.47 -1.67 -3.41
C VAL A 126 8.74 -0.90 -4.70
N VAL A 127 9.22 -1.61 -5.72
CA VAL A 127 9.47 -1.07 -7.05
C VAL A 127 8.39 -1.56 -8.02
N ILE A 128 7.64 -0.62 -8.57
CA ILE A 128 6.58 -0.87 -9.53
C ILE A 128 7.09 -0.45 -10.91
N LYS A 129 7.03 -1.35 -11.89
CA LYS A 129 7.56 -1.09 -13.24
C LYS A 129 6.47 -1.20 -14.31
N SER A 130 6.55 -0.33 -15.30
CA SER A 130 5.84 -0.49 -16.57
C SER A 130 6.78 -1.07 -17.62
N ARG A 131 6.27 -2.01 -18.42
CA ARG A 131 6.96 -2.50 -19.64
C ARG A 131 6.57 -1.71 -20.89
N LEU A 132 5.40 -1.09 -20.88
CA LEU A 132 4.91 -0.30 -22.00
C LEU A 132 5.25 1.17 -21.80
N GLU A 133 5.56 1.85 -22.91
CA GLU A 133 5.60 3.31 -22.92
C GLU A 133 4.21 3.82 -22.53
N PRO A 134 4.13 4.81 -21.62
CA PRO A 134 2.86 5.45 -21.30
C PRO A 134 2.21 5.91 -22.61
N LYS A 135 0.91 5.66 -22.76
CA LYS A 135 0.20 6.14 -23.94
C LYS A 135 0.28 7.68 -23.99
N PRO A 136 0.36 8.30 -25.17
CA PRO A 136 0.19 9.74 -25.27
C PRO A 136 -1.12 10.17 -24.59
N PHE A 137 -1.06 11.23 -23.81
CA PHE A 137 -2.20 11.81 -23.11
C PHE A 137 -2.14 13.34 -23.24
N GLU A 138 -3.30 13.99 -23.14
CA GLU A 138 -3.34 15.45 -23.13
C GLU A 138 -2.83 15.98 -21.77
N GLY A 139 -1.89 16.92 -21.80
CA GLY A 139 -1.25 17.43 -20.58
C GLY A 139 -0.60 18.81 -20.76
N ARG A 140 -0.08 19.37 -19.67
CA ARG A 140 0.63 20.66 -19.69
C ARG A 140 2.12 20.44 -19.97
N THR A 141 2.63 21.06 -21.02
CA THR A 141 4.07 21.09 -21.33
C THR A 141 4.68 22.38 -20.78
N TYR A 142 5.66 22.26 -19.88
CA TYR A 142 6.43 23.39 -19.38
C TYR A 142 7.76 23.46 -20.12
N THR A 143 8.09 24.62 -20.70
CA THR A 143 9.41 24.85 -21.32
C THR A 143 10.14 25.92 -20.53
N PHE A 144 11.25 25.56 -19.91
CA PHE A 144 12.14 26.52 -19.27
C PHE A 144 13.14 27.07 -20.29
N LYS A 145 13.21 28.40 -20.41
CA LYS A 145 14.27 29.07 -21.16
C LYS A 145 15.08 29.92 -20.18
N ARG A 146 16.35 29.56 -19.97
CA ARG A 146 17.30 30.42 -19.26
C ARG A 146 17.60 31.62 -20.15
N LYS A 147 17.42 32.84 -19.62
CA LYS A 147 17.92 34.06 -20.27
C LYS A 147 19.44 34.14 -20.15
#